data_AF-A0A4Q3V6P8-F1
#
_entry.id   AF-A0A4Q3V6P8-F1
#
_cell.length_a   1.000
_cell.length_b   1.000
_cell.length_c   1.000
_cell.angle_alpha   90.00
_cell.angle_beta   90.00
_cell.angle_gamma   90.00
#
_symmetry.space_group_name_H-M   'P 1'
#
loop_
_entity.id
_entity.type
_entity.pdbx_description
1 polymer ?
#
loop_
_entity_poly.entity_id
_entity_poly.type
_entity_poly.pdbx_seq_one_letter_code
_entity_poly.pdbx_strand_id
1 'polypeptide(L)' 'PGKRLDSGQLSATGINVGDTVLYGKYGATEVKVDGVDYLILRAEDVLAVLEG' A
#
# COMPACT_ATOMS: atom_id res chain seq x y z
N PRO A 1 2.96 -8.58 -7.13
CA PRO A 1 2.63 -8.33 -5.70
C PRO A 1 1.13 -8.04 -5.53
N GLY A 2 0.40 -8.84 -4.75
CA GLY A 2 -1.05 -8.73 -4.55
C GLY A 2 -1.59 -9.96 -3.82
N LYS A 3 -2.70 -9.82 -3.08
CA LYS A 3 -3.39 -10.96 -2.46
C LYS A 3 -3.92 -11.86 -3.58
N ARG A 4 -3.60 -13.16 -3.57
CA ARG A 4 -4.21 -14.14 -4.48
C ARG A 4 -5.69 -14.23 -4.13
N LEU A 5 -6.54 -13.88 -5.08
CA LEU A 5 -7.96 -14.19 -5.03
C LEU A 5 -8.14 -15.71 -5.17
N ASP A 6 -9.28 -16.26 -4.74
CA ASP A 6 -9.59 -17.69 -4.91
C ASP A 6 -9.57 -18.12 -6.40
N SER A 7 -9.64 -17.16 -7.32
CA SER A 7 -9.47 -17.32 -8.77
C SER A 7 -8.01 -17.46 -9.24
N GLY A 8 -7.02 -17.38 -8.34
CA GLY A 8 -5.59 -17.40 -8.67
C GLY A 8 -5.05 -16.10 -9.25
N GLN A 9 -5.91 -15.10 -9.48
CA GLN A 9 -5.52 -13.75 -9.93
C GLN A 9 -4.98 -12.93 -8.75
N LEU A 10 -3.94 -12.15 -9.00
CA LEU A 10 -3.52 -11.10 -8.08
C LEU A 10 -4.63 -10.06 -8.06
N SER A 11 -5.21 -9.78 -6.90
CA SER A 11 -6.09 -8.62 -6.77
C SER A 11 -5.29 -7.39 -7.19
N ALA A 12 -5.67 -6.77 -8.29
CA ALA A 12 -5.06 -5.54 -8.78
C ALA A 12 -5.41 -4.45 -7.77
N THR A 13 -4.54 -4.27 -6.78
CA THR A 13 -4.57 -3.10 -5.90
C THR A 13 -4.34 -1.92 -6.83
N GLY A 14 -5.37 -1.10 -7.07
CA GLY A 14 -5.34 0.03 -8.03
C GLY A 14 -4.44 1.17 -7.58
N ILE A 15 -3.22 0.84 -7.16
CA ILE A 15 -2.19 1.72 -6.60
C ILE A 15 -0.92 1.43 -7.40
N ASN A 16 -0.37 2.48 -7.99
CA ASN A 16 0.84 2.45 -8.79
C ASN A 16 1.99 3.17 -8.07
N VAL A 17 3.22 2.91 -8.52
CA VAL A 17 4.40 3.63 -8.03
C VAL A 17 4.26 5.10 -8.40
N GLY A 18 4.37 5.98 -7.40
CA GLY A 18 4.23 7.43 -7.56
C GLY A 18 2.88 7.98 -7.09
N ASP A 19 1.89 7.11 -6.83
CA ASP A 19 0.59 7.53 -6.31
C ASP A 19 0.73 8.09 -4.89
N THR A 20 0.06 9.22 -4.64
CA THR A 20 -0.12 9.73 -3.29
C THR A 20 -1.38 9.12 -2.70
N VAL A 21 -1.29 8.51 -1.53
CA VAL A 21 -2.41 7.76 -0.94
C VAL A 21 -2.75 8.23 0.46
N LEU A 22 -4.04 8.14 0.81
CA LEU A 22 -4.52 8.26 2.19
C LEU A 22 -4.61 6.86 2.81
N TYR A 23 -4.07 6.70 4.00
CA TYR A 23 -4.11 5.44 4.75
C TYR A 23 -4.53 5.69 6.20
N GLY A 24 -5.05 4.65 6.85
CA GLY A 24 -5.44 4.73 8.26
C GLY A 24 -4.22 4.92 9.18
N LYS A 25 -4.29 5.88 10.11
CA LYS A 25 -3.19 6.25 11.03
C LYS A 25 -2.49 5.08 11.73
N TYR A 26 -3.22 3.99 12.00
CA TYR A 26 -2.71 2.82 12.73
C TYR A 26 -2.43 1.60 11.84
N GLY A 27 -2.64 1.72 10.52
CA GLY A 27 -2.50 0.62 9.56
C GLY A 27 -1.10 0.45 8.98
N ALA A 28 -0.11 1.16 9.52
CA ALA A 28 1.22 1.25 8.92
C ALA A 28 2.31 0.75 9.88
N THR A 29 3.31 0.08 9.32
CA THR A 29 4.52 -0.30 10.05
C THR A 29 5.69 0.54 9.56
N GLU A 30 6.34 1.25 10.48
CA GLU A 30 7.55 1.99 10.17
C GLU A 30 8.76 1.05 10.11
N VAL A 31 9.58 1.21 9.07
CA VAL A 31 10.82 0.44 8.89
C VAL A 31 11.92 1.36 8.39
N LYS A 32 13.15 1.15 8.89
CA LYS A 32 14.32 1.88 8.44
C LYS A 32 15.20 0.95 7.61
N VAL A 33 15.49 1.32 6.37
CA VAL A 33 16.34 0.57 5.44
C VAL A 33 17.40 1.51 4.90
N ASP A 34 18.68 1.16 5.09
CA ASP A 34 19.83 1.97 4.64
C ASP A 34 19.77 3.44 5.09
N GLY A 35 19.24 3.67 6.29
CA GLY A 35 19.10 5.01 6.87
C GLY A 35 17.85 5.79 6.45
N VAL A 36 17.09 5.28 5.48
CA VAL A 36 15.85 5.89 4.99
C VAL A 36 14.64 5.29 5.71
N ASP A 37 13.72 6.15 6.14
CA ASP A 37 12.49 5.74 6.81
C ASP A 37 11.40 5.45 5.78
N TYR A 38 10.77 4.30 5.89
CA TYR A 38 9.68 3.83 5.03
C TYR A 38 8.48 3.42 5.88
N LEU A 39 7.29 3.48 5.27
CA LEU A 39 6.05 2.96 5.83
C LEU A 39 5.57 1.78 4.98
N ILE A 40 5.46 0.61 5.60
CA ILE A 40 4.85 -0.57 5.00
C ILE A 40 3.35 -0.50 5.28
N LEU A 41 2.56 -0.49 4.21
CA LEU A 41 1.11 -0.49 4.24
C LEU A 41 0.58 -1.79 3.61
N ARG A 42 -0.47 -2.36 4.19
CA ARG A 42 -1.28 -3.33 3.45
C ARG A 42 -2.23 -2.57 2.55
N ALA A 43 -2.51 -3.11 1.37
CA ALA A 43 -3.41 -2.47 0.43
C ALA A 43 -4.84 -2.27 0.98
N GLU A 44 -5.27 -3.08 1.95
CA GLU A 44 -6.57 -2.93 2.63
C GLU A 44 -6.63 -1.74 3.60
N ASP A 45 -5.47 -1.25 4.05
CA ASP A 45 -5.35 -0.10 4.96
C ASP A 45 -5.31 1.23 4.18
N VAL A 46 -5.28 1.17 2.83
CA VAL A 46 -5.33 2.33 1.93
C VAL A 46 -6.79 2.71 1.68
N LEU A 47 -7.14 3.94 2.02
CA LEU A 47 -8.50 4.47 1.97
C LEU A 47 -8.82 5.13 0.61
N ALA A 48 -7.84 5.80 0.01
CA ALA A 48 -7.99 6.48 -1.28
C ALA A 48 -6.63 6.77 -1.94
N VAL A 49 -6.63 6.87 -3.27
CA VAL A 49 -5.55 7.50 -4.04
C VAL A 49 -5.94 8.95 -4.31
N LEU A 50 -5.03 9.88 -4.09
CA LEU A 50 -5.20 11.30 -4.37
C LEU A 50 -4.66 11.61 -5.76
N GLU A 51 -5.51 12.17 -6.61
CA GLU A 51 -5.11 12.77 -7.89
C GLU A 51 -5.00 14.28 -7.69
N GLY A 52 -3.85 14.84 -8.08
CA GLY A 52 -3.57 16.29 -8.06
C GLY A 52 -3.93 16.97 -9.37
#